data_AF-A0A649UYX7-F1
#
_entry.id   AF-A0A649UYX7-F1
#
_cell.length_a   1.000
_cell.length_b   1.000
_cell.length_c   1.000
_cell.angle_alpha   90.00
_cell.angle_beta   90.00
_cell.angle_gamma   90.00
#
_symmetry.space_group_name_H-M   'P 1'
#
loop_
_entity.id
_entity.type
_entity.pdbx_description
1 polymer ?
#
loop_
_entity_poly.entity_id
_entity_poly.type
_entity_poly.pdbx_seq_one_letter_code
_entity_poly.pdbx_strand_id
1 'polypeptide(L)'
;NAEYGEVGPIRWNPDVAGLVDTSHNIGVINITNTAIEMTGSCRAFADSQLEWMYRWITSYCQLSGYSVSDRIGAYPGWKPEPENDLNTIVIEESKKAYDTQSIKVYAIHAGLEC
;
A
#
# COMPACT_ATOMS: atom_id res chain seq x y z
N ASN A 1 5.34 14.96 13.45
CA ASN A 1 6.26 15.08 12.31
C ASN A 1 6.44 13.72 11.68
N ALA A 2 5.52 13.31 10.79
CA ALA A 2 5.77 12.18 9.92
C ALA A 2 6.66 12.70 8.79
N GLU A 3 7.88 12.20 8.68
CA GLU A 3 8.77 12.48 7.57
C GLU A 3 8.13 11.90 6.30
N TYR A 4 7.54 12.76 5.47
CA TYR A 4 7.04 12.38 4.15
C TYR A 4 8.26 12.21 3.23
N GLY A 5 8.84 11.02 3.18
CA GLY A 5 9.84 10.67 2.18
C GLY A 5 9.18 10.50 0.80
N GLU A 6 9.96 10.65 -0.28
CA GLU A 6 9.47 10.38 -1.65
C GLU A 6 9.34 8.87 -1.95
N VAL A 7 10.01 8.04 -1.13
CA VAL A 7 10.02 6.58 -1.17
C VAL A 7 9.83 6.05 0.25
N GLY A 8 9.06 4.97 0.41
CA GLY A 8 8.69 4.36 1.68
C GLY A 8 7.23 4.62 2.07
N PRO A 9 6.90 4.62 3.37
CA PRO A 9 5.59 5.03 3.87
C PRO A 9 5.32 6.50 3.57
N ILE A 10 4.21 6.78 2.88
CA ILE A 10 3.81 8.15 2.51
C ILE A 10 2.66 8.63 3.39
N ARG A 11 1.71 7.74 3.72
CA ARG A 11 0.56 8.05 4.56
C ARG A 11 0.32 6.94 5.56
N TRP A 12 -0.07 7.30 6.77
CA TRP A 12 -0.50 6.37 7.82
C TRP A 12 -2.02 6.31 7.86
N ASN A 13 -2.56 5.13 8.19
CA ASN A 13 -4.00 4.90 8.18
C ASN A 13 -4.66 5.64 9.35
N PRO A 14 -5.78 6.34 9.11
CA PRO A 14 -6.45 7.10 10.17
C PRO A 14 -7.24 6.20 11.13
N ASP A 15 -7.68 5.04 10.66
CA ASP A 15 -8.59 4.13 11.38
C ASP A 15 -7.78 3.07 12.17
N VAL A 16 -6.59 2.70 11.69
CA VAL A 16 -5.72 1.67 12.30
C VAL A 16 -4.35 2.25 12.65
N ALA A 17 -4.10 2.43 13.95
CA ALA A 17 -2.85 3.00 14.45
C ALA A 17 -1.62 2.16 14.03
N GLY A 18 -0.61 2.84 13.48
CA GLY A 18 0.65 2.20 13.05
C GLY A 18 0.57 1.44 11.74
N LEU A 19 -0.57 1.42 11.05
CA LEU A 19 -0.72 0.81 9.74
C LEU A 19 -0.34 1.82 8.65
N VAL A 20 0.56 1.43 7.75
CA VAL A 20 0.84 2.21 6.54
C VAL A 20 -0.38 2.15 5.63
N ASP A 21 -0.88 3.32 5.22
CA ASP A 21 -2.04 3.43 4.35
C ASP A 21 -1.65 3.47 2.88
N THR A 22 -0.68 4.31 2.56
CA THR A 22 -0.18 4.51 1.20
C THR A 22 1.35 4.51 1.24
N SER A 23 1.97 3.75 0.33
CA SER A 23 3.42 3.69 0.16
C SER A 23 3.84 3.66 -1.30
N HIS A 24 5.10 4.02 -1.53
CA HIS A 24 5.76 3.89 -2.82
C HIS A 24 7.16 3.30 -2.61
N ASN A 25 7.58 2.37 -3.46
CA ASN A 25 8.96 1.92 -3.48
C ASN A 25 9.58 2.09 -4.87
N ILE A 26 10.91 2.19 -4.92
CA ILE A 26 11.71 1.98 -6.14
C ILE A 26 12.48 0.68 -5.92
N GLY A 27 12.07 -0.37 -6.62
CA GLY A 27 12.59 -1.73 -6.43
C GLY A 27 13.75 -2.07 -7.36
N VAL A 28 13.81 -1.45 -8.54
CA VAL A 28 14.84 -1.70 -9.54
C VAL A 28 15.30 -0.36 -10.13
N ILE A 29 16.61 -0.18 -10.21
CA ILE A 29 17.25 0.91 -10.94
C ILE A 29 18.19 0.29 -11.95
N ASN A 30 17.98 0.62 -13.22
CA ASN A 30 18.85 0.22 -14.32
C ASN A 30 19.51 1.47 -14.90
N ILE A 31 20.84 1.44 -15.01
CA ILE A 31 21.63 2.56 -15.52
C ILE A 31 22.40 2.06 -16.73
N THR A 32 22.21 2.75 -17.85
CA THR A 32 22.95 2.51 -19.10
C THR A 32 23.78 3.74 -19.42
N ASN A 33 24.57 3.68 -20.49
CA ASN A 33 25.35 4.84 -20.96
C ASN A 33 24.46 6.03 -21.40
N THR A 34 23.18 5.80 -21.68
CA THR A 34 22.27 6.79 -22.29
C THR A 34 21.00 7.05 -21.51
N ALA A 35 20.67 6.23 -20.50
CA ALA A 35 19.40 6.29 -19.79
C ALA A 35 19.49 5.76 -18.36
N ILE A 36 18.61 6.29 -17.51
CA ILE A 36 18.29 5.76 -16.18
C ILE A 36 16.83 5.33 -16.21
N GLU A 37 16.57 4.08 -15.83
CA GLU A 37 15.23 3.51 -15.72
C GLU A 37 14.99 3.10 -14.26
N MET A 38 13.86 3.54 -13.70
CA MET A 38 13.46 3.22 -12.34
C MET A 38 12.12 2.48 -12.39
N THR A 39 12.07 1.30 -11.78
CA THR A 39 10.82 0.53 -11.63
C THR A 39 10.42 0.54 -10.16
N GLY A 40 9.19 0.98 -9.91
CA GLY A 40 8.63 1.09 -8.57
C GLY A 40 7.22 0.52 -8.47
N SER A 41 6.77 0.30 -7.24
CA SER A 41 5.42 -0.16 -6.92
C SER A 41 4.79 0.85 -5.96
N CYS A 42 3.57 1.28 -6.30
CA CYS A 42 2.71 2.01 -5.37
C CYS A 42 1.73 1.04 -4.72
N ARG A 43 1.38 1.29 -3.46
CA ARG A 43 0.41 0.47 -2.71
C ARG A 43 -0.48 1.40 -1.89
N ALA A 44 -1.78 1.17 -1.89
CA ALA A 44 -2.70 1.87 -1.02
C ALA A 44 -3.95 1.05 -0.72
N PHE A 45 -4.64 1.37 0.38
CA PHE A 45 -5.96 0.79 0.69
C PHE A 45 -7.10 1.38 -0.14
N ALA A 46 -6.89 2.56 -0.75
CA ALA A 46 -7.91 3.23 -1.57
C ALA A 46 -7.35 3.58 -2.95
N ASP A 47 -8.11 3.29 -3.99
CA ASP A 47 -7.71 3.56 -5.38
C ASP A 47 -7.46 5.05 -5.62
N SER A 48 -8.21 5.93 -4.96
CA SER A 48 -7.99 7.39 -5.03
C SER A 48 -6.59 7.80 -4.55
N GLN A 49 -5.99 7.07 -3.61
CA GLN A 49 -4.63 7.31 -3.15
C GLN A 49 -3.59 6.79 -4.16
N LEU A 50 -3.88 5.68 -4.85
CA LEU A 50 -3.04 5.20 -5.96
C LEU A 50 -3.04 6.19 -7.13
N GLU A 51 -4.21 6.75 -7.48
CA GLU A 51 -4.32 7.80 -8.50
C GLU A 51 -3.55 9.06 -8.12
N TRP A 52 -3.68 9.49 -6.85
CA TRP A 52 -2.93 10.62 -6.33
C TRP A 52 -1.41 10.38 -6.42
N MET A 53 -0.95 9.20 -6.01
CA MET A 53 0.46 8.81 -6.06
C MET A 53 1.00 8.83 -7.49
N TYR A 54 0.25 8.26 -8.44
CA TYR A 54 0.63 8.24 -9.84
C TYR A 54 0.79 9.65 -10.42
N ARG A 55 -0.15 10.56 -10.12
CA ARG A 55 -0.08 11.96 -10.55
C ARG A 55 1.08 12.71 -9.91
N TRP A 56 1.37 12.42 -8.65
CA TRP A 56 2.47 13.02 -7.90
C TRP A 56 3.83 12.62 -8.48
N ILE A 57 4.06 11.32 -8.69
CA ILE A 57 5.27 10.79 -9.35
C ILE A 57 5.42 11.36 -10.76
N THR A 58 4.33 11.36 -11.54
CA THR A 58 4.32 11.92 -12.89
C THR A 58 4.77 13.39 -12.91
N SER A 59 4.30 14.18 -11.94
CA SER A 59 4.67 15.59 -11.84
C SER A 59 6.17 15.78 -11.57
N TYR A 60 6.76 14.99 -10.67
CA TYR A 60 8.20 15.04 -10.40
C TYR A 60 9.06 14.61 -11.58
N CYS A 61 8.69 13.53 -12.25
CA CYS A 61 9.40 13.06 -13.43
C CYS A 61 9.38 14.12 -14.53
N GLN A 62 8.21 14.72 -14.80
CA GLN A 62 8.09 15.79 -15.80
C GLN A 62 8.92 17.03 -15.46
N LEU A 63 8.95 17.45 -14.18
CA LEU A 63 9.80 18.56 -13.73
C LEU A 63 11.30 18.27 -13.93
N SER A 64 11.68 17.00 -13.90
CA SER A 64 13.06 16.53 -14.04
C SER A 64 13.40 16.09 -15.48
N GLY A 65 12.50 16.27 -16.45
CA GLY A 65 12.70 15.88 -17.85
C GLY A 65 12.58 14.37 -18.12
N TYR A 66 12.03 13.60 -17.19
CA TYR A 66 11.73 12.17 -17.32
C TYR A 66 10.26 11.93 -17.69
N SER A 67 9.98 10.76 -18.24
CA SER A 67 8.62 10.26 -18.48
C SER A 67 8.27 9.12 -17.53
N VAL A 68 6.98 8.96 -17.23
CA VAL A 68 6.43 7.82 -16.49
C VAL A 68 5.62 6.96 -17.45
N SER A 69 5.75 5.64 -17.37
CA SER A 69 4.96 4.71 -18.17
C SER A 69 3.52 4.60 -17.65
N ASP A 70 2.63 4.03 -18.46
CA ASP A 70 1.35 3.57 -17.96
C ASP A 70 1.53 2.57 -16.82
N ARG A 71 0.55 2.56 -15.91
CA ARG A 71 0.51 1.63 -14.78
C ARG A 71 0.27 0.22 -15.29
N ILE A 72 1.04 -0.73 -14.77
CA ILE A 72 0.90 -2.16 -15.04
C ILE A 72 0.57 -2.91 -13.75
N GLY A 73 -0.19 -4.00 -13.86
CA GLY A 73 -0.50 -4.87 -12.72
C GLY A 73 -1.33 -4.20 -11.61
N ALA A 74 -2.22 -3.27 -11.96
CA ALA A 74 -3.11 -2.65 -11.00
C ALA A 74 -4.10 -3.67 -10.40
N TYR A 75 -4.24 -3.62 -9.08
CA TYR A 75 -5.25 -4.35 -8.32
C TYR A 75 -5.90 -3.38 -7.31
N PRO A 76 -7.18 -3.56 -6.97
CA PRO A 76 -7.86 -2.68 -6.05
C PRO A 76 -7.29 -2.81 -4.63
N GLY A 77 -7.34 -1.71 -3.88
CA GLY A 77 -7.12 -1.76 -2.43
C GLY A 77 -8.31 -2.42 -1.71
N TRP A 78 -8.07 -3.01 -0.54
CA TRP A 78 -9.13 -3.53 0.33
C TRP A 78 -9.14 -2.80 1.66
N LYS A 79 -10.06 -1.83 1.81
CA LYS A 79 -10.15 -1.02 3.03
C LYS A 79 -10.50 -1.91 4.23
N PRO A 80 -9.78 -1.82 5.36
CA PRO A 80 -10.13 -2.56 6.57
C PRO A 80 -11.52 -2.15 7.09
N GLU A 81 -12.33 -3.15 7.43
CA GLU A 81 -13.62 -2.99 8.12
C GLU A 81 -13.59 -3.74 9.46
N PRO A 82 -13.11 -3.10 10.54
CA PRO A 82 -12.95 -3.76 11.84
C PRO A 82 -14.27 -4.25 12.44
N GLU A 83 -15.36 -3.51 12.19
CA GLU A 83 -16.69 -3.74 12.78
C GLU A 83 -17.55 -4.73 12.00
N ASN A 84 -16.98 -5.49 11.05
CA ASN A 84 -17.73 -6.46 10.27
C ASN A 84 -18.15 -7.68 11.12
N ASP A 85 -19.44 -8.02 11.11
CA ASP A 85 -20.00 -9.15 11.87
C ASP A 85 -19.30 -10.48 11.58
N LEU A 86 -18.81 -10.67 10.36
CA LEU A 86 -18.09 -11.89 9.97
C LEU A 86 -16.78 -12.03 10.75
N ASN A 87 -16.10 -10.93 11.09
CA ASN A 87 -14.88 -10.96 11.90
C ASN A 87 -15.18 -11.56 13.27
N THR A 88 -16.29 -11.17 13.90
CA THR A 88 -16.71 -11.68 15.21
C THR A 88 -16.89 -13.20 15.16
N ILE A 89 -17.60 -13.70 14.16
CA ILE A 89 -17.84 -15.14 13.98
C ILE A 89 -16.52 -15.89 13.79
N VAL A 90 -15.65 -15.40 12.89
CA VAL A 90 -14.35 -16.04 12.60
C VAL A 90 -13.45 -16.05 13.84
N ILE A 91 -13.42 -14.98 14.62
CA ILE A 91 -12.65 -14.90 15.86
C ILE A 91 -13.18 -15.91 16.88
N GLU A 92 -14.49 -15.98 17.11
CA GLU A 92 -15.10 -16.88 18.08
C GLU A 92 -14.86 -18.35 17.74
N GLU A 93 -15.04 -18.74 16.48
CA GLU A 93 -14.77 -20.10 16.03
C GLU A 93 -13.27 -20.44 16.08
N SER A 94 -12.40 -19.48 15.76
CA SER A 94 -10.94 -19.68 15.89
C SER A 94 -10.52 -19.88 17.35
N LYS A 95 -11.09 -19.13 18.29
CA LYS A 95 -10.80 -19.32 19.72
C LYS A 95 -11.14 -20.74 20.21
N LYS A 96 -12.29 -21.27 19.76
CA LYS A 96 -12.73 -22.64 20.07
C LYS A 96 -11.80 -23.67 19.43
N ALA A 97 -11.50 -23.51 18.14
CA ALA A 97 -10.70 -24.47 17.37
C ALA A 97 -9.26 -24.60 17.89
N TYR A 98 -8.66 -23.50 18.35
CA TYR A 98 -7.27 -23.45 18.80
C TYR A 98 -7.10 -23.43 20.33
N ASP A 99 -8.18 -23.60 21.10
CA ASP A 99 -8.20 -23.53 22.57
C ASP A 99 -7.41 -22.33 23.13
N THR A 100 -7.68 -21.15 22.56
CA THR A 100 -6.98 -19.91 22.90
C THR A 100 -7.94 -18.74 22.99
N GLN A 101 -7.66 -17.80 23.88
CA GLN A 101 -8.39 -16.53 23.95
C GLN A 101 -7.71 -15.41 23.15
N SER A 102 -6.48 -15.64 22.70
CA SER A 102 -5.65 -14.65 22.01
C SER A 102 -5.67 -14.89 20.51
N ILE A 103 -6.68 -14.32 19.84
CA ILE A 103 -6.72 -14.21 18.38
C ILE A 103 -6.37 -12.78 18.02
N LYS A 104 -5.38 -12.64 17.14
CA LYS A 104 -4.93 -11.34 16.66
C LYS A 104 -5.53 -11.08 15.28
N VAL A 105 -6.13 -9.91 15.10
CA VAL A 105 -6.72 -9.47 13.83
C VAL A 105 -5.99 -8.23 13.37
N TYR A 106 -5.49 -8.26 12.14
CA TYR A 106 -4.72 -7.17 11.55
C TYR A 106 -5.08 -7.00 10.09
N ALA A 107 -5.05 -5.74 9.63
CA ALA A 107 -4.86 -5.45 8.22
C ALA A 107 -3.36 -5.46 7.90
N ILE A 108 -3.01 -5.89 6.69
CA ILE A 108 -1.63 -5.88 6.20
C ILE A 108 -1.49 -4.92 5.04
N HIS A 109 -0.35 -4.22 4.95
CA HIS A 109 -0.01 -3.38 3.81
C HIS A 109 0.60 -4.24 2.68
N ALA A 110 -0.20 -5.13 2.12
CA ALA A 110 0.18 -6.09 1.08
C ALA A 110 -1.01 -6.38 0.14
N GLY A 111 -0.73 -7.03 -0.99
CA GLY A 111 -1.79 -7.53 -1.88
C GLY A 111 -2.30 -8.88 -1.40
N LEU A 112 -3.61 -9.01 -1.30
CA LEU A 112 -4.32 -10.27 -1.05
C LEU A 112 -5.39 -10.45 -2.14
N GLU A 113 -5.68 -11.70 -2.46
CA GLU A 113 -6.85 -12.08 -3.26
C GLU A 113 -8.02 -12.24 -2.27
N CYS A 114 -8.73 -11.15 -1.99
CA CYS A 114 -9.87 -11.12 -1.07
C CYS A 114 -11.19 -11.27 -1.82
#